data_AF-E6SSD2-F1
#
_entry.id   AF-E6SSD2-F1
#
_cell.length_a   1.000
_cell.length_b   1.000
_cell.length_c   1.000
_cell.angle_alpha   90.00
_cell.angle_beta   90.00
_cell.angle_gamma   90.00
#
_symmetry.space_group_name_H-M   'P 1'
#
loop_
_entity.id
_entity.type
_entity.pdbx_description
1 polymer ?
#
loop_
_entity_poly.entity_id
_entity_poly.type
_entity_poly.pdbx_seq_one_letter_code
_entity_poly.pdbx_strand_id
1 'polypeptide(L)'
;MTNAKMLLMSCLIGMGFMATSCSSSENEPQSTGETGNISLSLTASTGFSANTRSVNEADYKNVNQYTIQILNSAGVEKVNYLYDDLPSKIKLENGSYTLKAFYGEDKDASRNGFYVEGSSTFTVQGADQTLNVDCAPVCGKVAVNFDESMDKYFSDYSVVYETSALTAANTTATWVKADTEPWYLKLNKDGETVKATIHVTRTSDGKSITTEKTYNLERNKSWTLNIAPKDDNGSMTITISIDESTEDHEIDIVVPSDWI
;
A
#
# COMPACT_ATOMS: atom_id res chain seq x y z
N MET A 1 -34.55 73.45 16.21
CA MET A 1 -35.65 74.22 15.61
C MET A 1 -36.49 73.28 14.75
N THR A 2 -37.80 73.24 15.04
CA THR A 2 -38.93 72.90 14.13
C THR A 2 -38.89 71.53 13.41
N ASN A 3 -39.66 70.54 13.86
CA ASN A 3 -41.09 70.29 13.57
C ASN A 3 -41.47 70.30 12.08
N ALA A 4 -42.00 69.17 11.61
CA ALA A 4 -43.24 69.01 10.82
C ALA A 4 -43.16 67.65 10.09
N LYS A 5 -43.82 66.57 10.54
CA LYS A 5 -45.26 66.27 10.40
C LYS A 5 -45.85 66.66 9.03
N MET A 6 -46.11 65.61 8.25
CA MET A 6 -47.43 65.24 7.75
C MET A 6 -48.11 66.20 6.76
N LEU A 7 -48.22 65.75 5.51
CA LEU A 7 -49.37 66.10 4.69
C LEU A 7 -49.92 64.83 4.01
N LEU A 8 -51.16 64.52 4.38
CA LEU A 8 -52.05 63.62 3.66
C LEU A 8 -52.41 64.25 2.30
N MET A 9 -52.57 63.43 1.26
CA MET A 9 -53.69 63.62 0.33
C MET A 9 -54.04 62.30 -0.36
N SER A 10 -55.20 61.81 0.02
CA SER A 10 -55.97 60.70 -0.51
C SER A 10 -56.42 60.92 -1.97
N CYS A 11 -56.38 59.87 -2.80
CA CYS A 11 -57.39 59.67 -3.83
C CYS A 11 -57.62 58.17 -4.11
N LEU A 12 -58.90 57.82 -4.03
CA LEU A 12 -59.58 56.55 -4.21
C LEU A 12 -59.64 56.10 -5.69
N ILE A 13 -59.93 54.80 -5.87
CA ILE A 13 -60.54 54.11 -7.05
C ILE A 13 -59.59 53.33 -7.97
N GLY A 14 -59.89 52.03 -8.11
CA GLY A 14 -59.55 51.25 -9.30
C GLY A 14 -59.35 49.76 -9.09
N MET A 15 -60.43 49.00 -8.85
CA MET A 15 -60.45 47.54 -9.00
C MET A 15 -60.17 47.17 -10.47
N GLY A 16 -59.24 46.26 -10.68
CA GLY A 16 -58.95 45.67 -11.99
C GLY A 16 -58.15 44.38 -11.85
N PHE A 17 -58.86 43.27 -11.64
CA PHE A 17 -58.32 41.93 -11.87
C PHE A 17 -58.06 41.75 -13.36
N MET A 18 -56.82 41.51 -13.75
CA MET A 18 -56.49 40.71 -14.92
C MET A 18 -55.31 39.81 -14.58
N ALA A 19 -55.59 38.52 -14.44
CA ALA A 19 -54.59 37.47 -14.41
C ALA A 19 -54.05 37.30 -15.84
N THR A 20 -52.85 37.82 -16.11
CA THR A 20 -52.07 37.43 -17.27
C THR A 20 -51.40 36.10 -16.98
N SER A 21 -51.99 35.03 -17.54
CA SER A 21 -51.36 33.72 -17.73
C SER A 21 -50.04 33.90 -18.49
N CYS A 22 -48.92 33.81 -17.79
CA CYS A 22 -47.62 33.54 -18.39
C CYS A 22 -47.29 32.08 -18.10
N SER A 23 -47.49 31.23 -19.10
CA SER A 23 -46.94 29.89 -19.11
C SER A 23 -45.41 30.00 -19.22
N SER A 24 -44.73 30.11 -18.09
CA SER A 24 -43.34 29.69 -18.01
C SER A 24 -43.38 28.25 -17.54
N SER A 25 -42.94 27.35 -18.42
CA SER A 25 -42.49 26.01 -18.05
C SER A 25 -41.82 26.09 -16.68
N GLU A 26 -42.39 25.40 -15.70
CA GLU A 26 -41.72 25.13 -14.45
C GLU A 26 -40.47 24.33 -14.82
N ASN A 27 -39.36 25.04 -15.01
CA ASN A 27 -38.08 24.50 -14.63
C ASN A 27 -38.22 24.28 -13.13
N GLU A 28 -38.62 23.06 -12.77
CA GLU A 28 -38.19 22.40 -11.55
C GLU A 28 -36.82 22.97 -11.18
N PRO A 29 -36.65 23.56 -9.99
CA PRO A 29 -35.32 23.93 -9.55
C PRO A 29 -34.50 22.64 -9.54
N GLN A 30 -33.60 22.54 -10.53
CA GLN A 30 -32.64 21.46 -10.66
C GLN A 30 -31.94 21.32 -9.32
N SER A 31 -32.19 20.18 -8.66
CA SER A 31 -31.73 19.85 -7.32
C SER A 31 -30.32 20.38 -7.08
N THR A 32 -30.20 21.41 -6.24
CA THR A 32 -28.94 21.73 -5.56
C THR A 32 -28.76 20.66 -4.50
N GLY A 33 -28.45 19.44 -4.93
CA GLY A 33 -28.29 18.31 -4.02
C GLY A 33 -27.19 18.63 -3.02
N GLU A 34 -27.56 18.84 -1.75
CA GLU A 34 -26.63 18.99 -0.62
C GLU A 34 -25.79 17.71 -0.38
N THR A 35 -26.16 16.64 -1.07
CA THR A 35 -25.57 15.31 -0.97
C THR A 35 -25.49 14.65 -2.34
N GLY A 36 -24.47 13.84 -2.60
CA GLY A 36 -24.35 12.96 -3.78
C GLY A 36 -24.23 11.48 -3.39
N ASN A 37 -24.48 10.57 -4.33
CA ASN A 37 -24.32 9.13 -4.10
C ASN A 37 -23.03 8.59 -4.73
N ILE A 38 -22.34 7.73 -3.98
CA ILE A 38 -21.10 7.09 -4.41
C ILE A 38 -21.34 5.60 -4.57
N SER A 39 -20.91 5.04 -5.70
CA SER A 39 -20.68 3.61 -5.88
C SER A 39 -19.19 3.31 -5.94
N LEU A 40 -18.78 2.12 -5.48
CA LEU A 40 -17.38 1.74 -5.38
C LEU A 40 -17.10 0.46 -6.17
N SER A 41 -16.11 0.50 -7.04
CA SER A 41 -15.49 -0.67 -7.65
C SER A 41 -14.10 -0.85 -7.08
N LEU A 42 -13.82 -2.02 -6.52
CA LEU A 42 -12.54 -2.36 -5.93
C LEU A 42 -11.82 -3.40 -6.79
N THR A 43 -10.52 -3.21 -7.02
CA THR A 43 -9.64 -4.26 -7.53
C THR A 43 -8.51 -4.50 -6.56
N ALA A 44 -8.01 -5.73 -6.49
CA ALA A 44 -6.86 -6.08 -5.68
C ALA A 44 -5.91 -6.96 -6.47
N SER A 45 -4.62 -6.60 -6.48
CA SER A 45 -3.59 -7.34 -7.21
C SER A 45 -2.40 -7.68 -6.33
N THR A 46 -1.93 -8.92 -6.44
CA THR A 46 -0.69 -9.40 -5.82
C THR A 46 0.26 -9.81 -6.95
N GLY A 47 1.44 -9.19 -6.96
CA GLY A 47 2.51 -9.40 -7.93
C GLY A 47 3.61 -10.33 -7.44
N PHE A 48 3.41 -10.98 -6.29
CA PHE A 48 4.30 -12.00 -5.76
C PHE A 48 4.08 -13.32 -6.52
N SER A 49 5.18 -13.94 -6.98
CA SER A 49 5.14 -15.05 -7.94
C SER A 49 5.25 -16.43 -7.31
N ALA A 50 4.92 -16.62 -6.02
CA ALA A 50 5.02 -17.93 -5.38
C ALA A 50 4.07 -18.08 -4.18
N ASN A 51 3.16 -19.06 -4.23
CA ASN A 51 2.48 -19.52 -3.02
C ASN A 51 3.52 -20.11 -2.08
N THR A 52 3.60 -19.59 -0.86
CA THR A 52 4.45 -20.19 0.17
C THR A 52 3.61 -21.07 1.06
N ARG A 53 4.24 -21.88 1.92
CA ARG A 53 3.47 -22.75 2.80
C ARG A 53 2.71 -21.95 3.85
N SER A 54 3.24 -20.79 4.25
CA SER A 54 2.66 -19.96 5.31
C SER A 54 1.56 -18.99 4.84
N VAL A 55 1.61 -18.48 3.60
CA VAL A 55 0.70 -17.44 3.12
C VAL A 55 0.09 -17.82 1.78
N ASN A 56 -1.24 -17.88 1.74
CA ASN A 56 -1.99 -17.98 0.50
C ASN A 56 -2.25 -16.59 -0.08
N GLU A 57 -1.36 -16.16 -0.98
CA GLU A 57 -1.39 -14.81 -1.58
C GLU A 57 -2.67 -14.56 -2.40
N ALA A 58 -3.33 -15.62 -2.87
CA ALA A 58 -4.59 -15.52 -3.62
C ALA A 58 -5.75 -15.01 -2.76
N ASP A 59 -5.73 -15.21 -1.44
CA ASP A 59 -6.80 -14.73 -0.55
C ASP A 59 -6.91 -13.21 -0.55
N TYR A 60 -5.80 -12.51 -0.82
CA TYR A 60 -5.77 -11.05 -0.94
C TYR A 60 -6.43 -10.52 -2.22
N LYS A 61 -6.77 -11.38 -3.19
CA LYS A 61 -7.55 -11.01 -4.37
C LYS A 61 -9.06 -10.97 -4.08
N ASN A 62 -9.50 -11.52 -2.95
CA ASN A 62 -10.90 -11.47 -2.54
C ASN A 62 -11.25 -10.10 -1.97
N VAL A 63 -11.77 -9.21 -2.84
CA VAL A 63 -12.16 -7.85 -2.48
C VAL A 63 -13.21 -7.77 -1.37
N ASN A 64 -14.01 -8.82 -1.17
CA ASN A 64 -15.03 -8.86 -0.12
C ASN A 64 -14.41 -8.93 1.30
N GLN A 65 -13.10 -9.20 1.42
CA GLN A 65 -12.40 -9.16 2.71
C GLN A 65 -11.87 -7.77 3.08
N TYR A 66 -12.05 -6.77 2.22
CA TYR A 66 -11.47 -5.44 2.40
C TYR A 66 -12.37 -4.55 3.24
N THR A 67 -11.76 -3.82 4.17
CA THR A 67 -12.43 -2.74 4.90
C THR A 67 -12.37 -1.47 4.07
N ILE A 68 -13.51 -0.81 3.90
CA ILE A 68 -13.68 0.47 3.22
C ILE A 68 -13.90 1.55 4.27
N GLN A 69 -12.97 2.50 4.33
CA GLN A 69 -13.04 3.68 5.18
C GLN A 69 -13.14 4.93 4.32
N ILE A 70 -14.12 5.80 4.57
CA ILE A 70 -14.21 7.14 3.95
C ILE A 70 -14.10 8.19 5.05
N LEU A 71 -13.13 9.09 4.92
CA LEU A 71 -12.91 10.21 5.83
C LEU A 71 -13.19 11.52 5.12
N ASN A 72 -13.79 12.49 5.81
CA ASN A 72 -13.91 13.86 5.29
C ASN A 72 -12.57 14.62 5.39
N SER A 73 -12.53 15.85 4.90
CA SER A 73 -11.34 16.73 4.94
C SER A 73 -10.80 17.00 6.36
N ALA A 74 -11.63 16.86 7.39
CA ALA A 74 -11.22 16.98 8.80
C ALA A 74 -10.69 15.66 9.39
N GLY A 75 -10.59 14.59 8.58
CA GLY A 75 -10.18 13.26 9.04
C GLY A 75 -11.27 12.51 9.83
N VAL A 76 -12.52 13.00 9.80
CA VAL A 76 -13.64 12.34 10.48
C VAL A 76 -14.15 11.22 9.59
N GLU A 77 -14.17 10.00 10.14
CA GLU A 77 -14.76 8.82 9.50
C GLU A 77 -16.26 9.00 9.27
N LYS A 78 -16.69 8.74 8.04
CA LYS A 78 -18.10 8.78 7.60
C LYS A 78 -18.61 7.41 7.18
N VAL A 79 -17.71 6.52 6.77
CA VAL A 79 -18.01 5.16 6.32
C VAL A 79 -16.91 4.25 6.84
N ASN A 80 -17.30 3.08 7.36
CA ASN A 80 -16.41 2.01 7.77
C ASN A 80 -17.17 0.68 7.71
N TYR A 81 -16.97 -0.05 6.63
CA TYR A 81 -17.65 -1.33 6.38
C TYR A 81 -16.70 -2.30 5.70
N LEU A 82 -16.98 -3.59 5.87
CA LEU A 82 -16.45 -4.60 4.96
C LEU A 82 -17.04 -4.36 3.56
N TYR A 83 -16.27 -4.58 2.50
CA TYR A 83 -16.75 -4.41 1.13
C TYR A 83 -17.96 -5.30 0.82
N ASP A 84 -18.02 -6.49 1.42
CA ASP A 84 -19.16 -7.43 1.31
C ASP A 84 -20.47 -6.85 1.88
N ASP A 85 -20.35 -6.01 2.92
CA ASP A 85 -21.47 -5.37 3.62
C ASP A 85 -21.76 -3.95 3.10
N LEU A 86 -21.00 -3.48 2.09
CA LEU A 86 -21.08 -2.12 1.61
C LEU A 86 -22.39 -1.90 0.82
N PRO A 87 -23.19 -0.86 1.15
CA PRO A 87 -24.37 -0.55 0.37
C PRO A 87 -23.98 -0.15 -1.07
N SER A 88 -24.83 -0.53 -2.03
CA SER A 88 -24.60 -0.24 -3.46
C SER A 88 -24.50 1.25 -3.79
N LYS A 89 -25.07 2.11 -2.93
CA LYS A 89 -24.94 3.56 -2.98
C LYS A 89 -24.69 4.11 -1.58
N ILE A 90 -23.63 4.90 -1.44
CA ILE A 90 -23.27 5.62 -0.22
C ILE A 90 -23.63 7.08 -0.42
N LYS A 91 -24.55 7.61 0.39
CA LYS A 91 -24.94 9.02 0.35
C LYS A 91 -23.98 9.84 1.21
N LEU A 92 -23.32 10.84 0.63
CA LEU A 92 -22.40 11.75 1.33
C LEU A 92 -22.80 13.20 1.07
N GLU A 93 -22.56 14.07 2.04
CA GLU A 93 -22.70 15.53 1.86
C GLU A 93 -21.67 16.07 0.88
N ASN A 94 -21.97 17.19 0.24
CA ASN A 94 -21.00 17.86 -0.62
C ASN A 94 -19.73 18.23 0.16
N GLY A 95 -18.58 17.90 -0.41
CA GLY A 95 -17.30 18.08 0.26
C GLY A 95 -16.22 17.17 -0.31
N SER A 96 -15.01 17.32 0.24
CA SER A 96 -13.84 16.52 -0.14
C SER A 96 -13.61 15.39 0.85
N TYR A 97 -13.26 14.23 0.31
CA TYR A 97 -13.12 12.99 1.06
C TYR A 97 -11.87 12.23 0.63
N THR A 98 -11.39 11.38 1.53
CA THR A 98 -10.39 10.35 1.26
C THR A 98 -11.02 8.98 1.50
N LEU A 99 -10.99 8.12 0.48
CA LEU A 99 -11.36 6.71 0.57
C LEU A 99 -10.09 5.90 0.79
N LYS A 100 -10.12 4.98 1.75
CA LYS A 100 -9.12 3.94 1.96
C LYS A 100 -9.79 2.57 1.90
N ALA A 101 -9.23 1.66 1.13
CA ALA A 101 -9.63 0.27 1.09
C ALA A 101 -8.44 -0.57 1.52
N PHE A 102 -8.61 -1.49 2.47
CA PHE A 102 -7.50 -2.25 3.00
C PHE A 102 -7.86 -3.63 3.54
N TYR A 103 -6.88 -4.54 3.52
CA TYR A 103 -7.00 -5.89 4.05
C TYR A 103 -5.65 -6.38 4.61
N GLY A 104 -5.71 -7.17 5.68
CA GLY A 104 -4.54 -7.68 6.39
C GLY A 104 -4.08 -6.78 7.54
N GLU A 105 -2.91 -7.08 8.09
CA GLU A 105 -2.33 -6.36 9.24
C GLU A 105 -1.06 -5.62 8.81
N ASP A 106 -1.02 -4.30 9.04
CA ASP A 106 0.11 -3.46 8.68
C ASP A 106 1.26 -3.65 9.69
N LYS A 107 2.30 -4.37 9.26
CA LYS A 107 3.51 -4.68 10.04
C LYS A 107 4.75 -4.26 9.28
N ASP A 108 5.79 -3.87 10.02
CA ASP A 108 7.09 -3.52 9.46
C ASP A 108 7.76 -4.72 8.76
N ALA A 109 7.57 -5.92 9.33
CA ALA A 109 7.90 -7.18 8.67
C ALA A 109 6.99 -8.33 9.15
N SER A 110 6.75 -9.32 8.29
CA SER A 110 5.91 -10.48 8.61
C SER A 110 6.25 -11.70 7.75
N ARG A 111 5.96 -12.90 8.27
CA ARG A 111 6.00 -14.18 7.54
C ARG A 111 4.64 -14.85 7.38
N ASN A 112 3.61 -14.31 8.04
CA ASN A 112 2.30 -14.96 8.19
C ASN A 112 1.18 -14.21 7.44
N GLY A 113 1.56 -13.22 6.62
CA GLY A 113 0.63 -12.38 5.87
C GLY A 113 1.22 -10.98 5.68
N PHE A 114 0.54 -10.17 4.88
CA PHE A 114 0.90 -8.79 4.59
C PHE A 114 -0.34 -7.90 4.57
N TYR A 115 -0.10 -6.60 4.39
CA TYR A 115 -1.13 -5.58 4.28
C TYR A 115 -1.25 -5.10 2.85
N VAL A 116 -2.49 -4.98 2.38
CA VAL A 116 -2.84 -4.51 1.04
C VAL A 116 -3.73 -3.29 1.21
N GLU A 117 -3.41 -2.21 0.49
CA GLU A 117 -4.17 -0.98 0.56
C GLU A 117 -4.36 -0.34 -0.81
N GLY A 118 -5.43 0.43 -0.93
CA GLY A 118 -5.71 1.35 -2.02
C GLY A 118 -6.32 2.63 -1.43
N SER A 119 -6.03 3.78 -2.03
CA SER A 119 -6.52 5.06 -1.54
C SER A 119 -6.80 6.00 -2.70
N SER A 120 -7.86 6.80 -2.57
CA SER A 120 -8.25 7.81 -3.55
C SER A 120 -8.88 9.01 -2.85
N THR A 121 -8.68 10.20 -3.41
CA THR A 121 -9.34 11.43 -2.98
C THR A 121 -10.40 11.82 -3.99
N PHE A 122 -11.55 12.28 -3.51
CA PHE A 122 -12.67 12.64 -4.37
C PHE A 122 -13.52 13.77 -3.75
N THR A 123 -14.35 14.41 -4.57
CA THR A 123 -15.23 15.50 -4.14
C THR A 123 -16.67 15.21 -4.57
N VAL A 124 -17.58 15.33 -3.63
CA VAL A 124 -19.03 15.16 -3.83
C VAL A 124 -19.65 16.51 -4.15
N GLN A 125 -20.43 16.58 -5.24
CA GLN A 125 -21.10 17.80 -5.72
C GLN A 125 -22.52 17.48 -6.24
N GLY A 126 -23.30 16.74 -5.46
CA GLY A 126 -24.71 16.43 -5.76
C GLY A 126 -24.97 15.35 -6.82
N ALA A 127 -24.06 15.11 -7.76
CA ALA A 127 -24.19 14.07 -8.77
C ALA A 127 -23.74 12.68 -8.27
N ASP A 128 -24.31 11.62 -8.84
CA ASP A 128 -23.85 10.25 -8.62
C ASP A 128 -22.45 10.06 -9.22
N GLN A 129 -21.55 9.39 -8.49
CA GLN A 129 -20.17 9.13 -8.90
C GLN A 129 -19.80 7.67 -8.65
N THR A 130 -18.98 7.11 -9.54
CA THR A 130 -18.35 5.80 -9.35
C THR A 130 -16.87 5.97 -9.11
N LEU A 131 -16.38 5.42 -8.00
CA LEU A 131 -14.97 5.43 -7.64
C LEU A 131 -14.37 4.07 -7.94
N ASN A 132 -13.21 4.07 -8.59
CA ASN A 132 -12.39 2.89 -8.77
C ASN A 132 -11.19 3.01 -7.84
N VAL A 133 -10.92 1.94 -7.10
CA VAL A 133 -9.78 1.87 -6.17
C VAL A 133 -9.03 0.59 -6.46
N ASP A 134 -7.74 0.73 -6.72
CA ASP A 134 -6.84 -0.39 -6.94
C ASP A 134 -5.99 -0.59 -5.69
N CYS A 135 -6.07 -1.79 -5.14
CA CYS A 135 -5.32 -2.17 -3.95
C CYS A 135 -4.10 -3.02 -4.32
N ALA A 136 -2.97 -2.71 -3.69
CA ALA A 136 -1.73 -3.46 -3.83
C ALA A 136 -1.00 -3.59 -2.47
N PRO A 137 -0.22 -4.66 -2.26
CA PRO A 137 0.64 -4.82 -1.09
C PRO A 137 1.49 -3.58 -0.79
N VAL A 138 1.62 -3.23 0.48
CA VAL A 138 2.53 -2.15 0.94
C VAL A 138 3.96 -2.62 1.17
N CYS A 139 4.20 -3.91 0.99
CA CYS A 139 5.46 -4.58 1.23
C CYS A 139 6.09 -5.09 -0.07
N GLY A 140 7.37 -5.37 -0.02
CA GLY A 140 8.05 -6.27 -0.96
C GLY A 140 8.22 -7.65 -0.32
N LYS A 141 8.42 -8.67 -1.14
CA LYS A 141 8.66 -10.06 -0.69
C LYS A 141 10.11 -10.43 -0.91
N VAL A 142 10.76 -10.96 0.11
CA VAL A 142 12.18 -11.33 0.05
C VAL A 142 12.33 -12.79 0.39
N ALA A 143 13.15 -13.49 -0.39
CA ALA A 143 13.53 -14.89 -0.16
C ALA A 143 15.05 -15.02 -0.13
N VAL A 144 15.54 -16.04 0.56
CA VAL A 144 16.95 -16.46 0.49
C VAL A 144 16.99 -17.93 0.10
N ASN A 145 17.84 -18.24 -0.87
CA ASN A 145 18.20 -19.59 -1.24
C ASN A 145 19.67 -19.80 -0.91
N PHE A 146 19.94 -20.64 0.07
CA PHE A 146 21.30 -21.08 0.39
C PHE A 146 21.60 -22.35 -0.38
N ASP A 147 22.71 -22.36 -1.12
CA ASP A 147 23.19 -23.54 -1.82
C ASP A 147 23.40 -24.72 -0.85
N GLU A 148 23.09 -25.93 -1.30
CA GLU A 148 23.18 -27.15 -0.47
C GLU A 148 24.60 -27.42 0.05
N SER A 149 25.62 -26.90 -0.64
CA SER A 149 27.02 -27.05 -0.24
C SER A 149 27.49 -26.05 0.80
N MET A 150 26.66 -25.07 1.20
CA MET A 150 27.00 -24.11 2.26
C MET A 150 27.45 -24.82 3.56
N ASP A 151 26.76 -25.90 3.93
CA ASP A 151 27.04 -26.68 5.16
C ASP A 151 28.40 -27.38 5.17
N LYS A 152 28.98 -27.61 4.00
CA LYS A 152 30.31 -28.20 3.89
C LYS A 152 31.40 -27.23 4.37
N TYR A 153 31.15 -25.92 4.25
CA TYR A 153 32.16 -24.88 4.44
C TYR A 153 31.84 -23.93 5.60
N PHE A 154 30.56 -23.78 5.93
CA PHE A 154 30.08 -22.85 6.95
C PHE A 154 29.22 -23.58 7.99
N SER A 155 29.55 -23.39 9.26
CA SER A 155 28.83 -23.98 10.38
C SER A 155 27.52 -23.25 10.68
N ASP A 156 27.47 -21.95 10.37
CA ASP A 156 26.30 -21.10 10.52
C ASP A 156 26.27 -20.01 9.45
N TYR A 157 25.07 -19.56 9.10
CA TYR A 157 24.84 -18.46 8.17
C TYR A 157 23.43 -17.89 8.26
N SER A 158 23.32 -16.59 7.99
CA SER A 158 22.05 -15.86 8.04
C SER A 158 22.08 -14.59 7.19
N VAL A 159 20.91 -14.05 6.87
CA VAL A 159 20.75 -12.74 6.24
C VAL A 159 19.89 -11.86 7.12
N VAL A 160 20.37 -10.66 7.45
CA VAL A 160 19.60 -9.65 8.20
C VAL A 160 19.18 -8.55 7.25
N TYR A 161 17.87 -8.31 7.16
CA TYR A 161 17.31 -7.26 6.33
C TYR A 161 17.02 -5.98 7.12
N GLU A 162 17.29 -4.86 6.48
CA GLU A 162 16.97 -3.51 6.96
C GLU A 162 16.17 -2.74 5.90
N THR A 163 15.09 -2.12 6.34
CA THR A 163 14.27 -1.15 5.58
C THR A 163 14.07 0.10 6.42
N SER A 164 13.53 1.17 5.83
CA SER A 164 13.16 2.39 6.56
C SER A 164 12.19 2.10 7.71
N ALA A 165 11.20 1.22 7.49
CA ALA A 165 10.23 0.83 8.50
C ALA A 165 10.87 0.06 9.67
N LEU A 166 11.70 -0.96 9.35
CA LEU A 166 12.43 -1.73 10.35
C LEU A 166 13.40 -0.87 11.17
N THR A 167 14.10 0.05 10.51
CA THR A 167 15.03 0.99 11.14
C THR A 167 14.29 1.93 12.10
N ALA A 168 13.17 2.50 11.67
CA ALA A 168 12.34 3.37 12.51
C ALA A 168 11.78 2.63 13.74
N ALA A 169 11.44 1.35 13.58
CA ALA A 169 10.98 0.48 14.66
C ALA A 169 12.13 -0.06 15.55
N ASN A 170 13.39 0.16 15.18
CA ASN A 170 14.57 -0.43 15.82
C ASN A 170 14.47 -1.97 15.91
N THR A 171 14.06 -2.60 14.80
CA THR A 171 13.93 -4.06 14.65
C THR A 171 14.60 -4.52 13.36
N THR A 172 14.77 -5.84 13.20
CA THR A 172 15.31 -6.44 11.97
C THR A 172 14.49 -7.67 11.57
N ALA A 173 14.54 -8.00 10.28
CA ALA A 173 14.02 -9.28 9.77
C ALA A 173 15.22 -10.18 9.46
N THR A 174 15.33 -11.30 10.19
CA THR A 174 16.46 -12.24 10.03
C THR A 174 15.99 -13.51 9.33
N TRP A 175 16.73 -13.91 8.30
CA TRP A 175 16.63 -15.21 7.65
C TRP A 175 17.77 -16.09 8.14
N VAL A 176 17.47 -17.11 8.93
CA VAL A 176 18.49 -18.05 9.43
C VAL A 176 18.66 -19.23 8.48
N LYS A 177 19.78 -19.93 8.57
CA LYS A 177 20.13 -21.12 7.77
C LYS A 177 18.99 -22.13 7.54
N ALA A 178 18.16 -22.40 8.55
CA ALA A 178 17.09 -23.39 8.48
C ALA A 178 15.75 -22.85 7.96
N ASP A 179 15.66 -21.55 7.67
CA ASP A 179 14.43 -20.92 7.22
C ASP A 179 14.13 -21.22 5.75
N THR A 180 12.85 -21.44 5.47
CA THR A 180 12.33 -21.65 4.11
C THR A 180 11.24 -20.66 3.72
N GLU A 181 10.67 -19.93 4.69
CA GLU A 181 9.53 -19.04 4.45
C GLU A 181 9.99 -17.61 4.17
N PRO A 182 9.37 -16.95 3.16
CA PRO A 182 9.72 -15.60 2.77
C PRO A 182 9.43 -14.59 3.87
N TRP A 183 10.10 -13.44 3.78
CA TRP A 183 9.72 -12.26 4.54
C TRP A 183 8.95 -11.28 3.66
N TYR A 184 7.86 -10.74 4.18
CA TYR A 184 7.19 -9.56 3.65
C TYR A 184 7.69 -8.34 4.42
N LEU A 185 8.42 -7.46 3.76
CA LEU A 185 9.04 -6.28 4.38
C LEU A 185 8.27 -5.03 3.94
N LYS A 186 7.81 -4.22 4.89
CA LYS A 186 7.15 -2.95 4.58
C LYS A 186 8.13 -2.01 3.90
N LEU A 187 7.64 -1.36 2.84
CA LEU A 187 8.43 -0.43 2.03
C LEU A 187 7.79 0.95 1.96
N ASN A 188 8.60 1.96 1.67
CA ASN A 188 8.11 3.28 1.26
C ASN A 188 7.20 3.20 0.03
N LYS A 189 6.35 4.24 -0.17
CA LYS A 189 5.31 4.25 -1.21
C LYS A 189 5.87 4.02 -2.62
N ASP A 190 7.03 4.58 -2.89
CA ASP A 190 7.69 4.52 -4.19
C ASP A 190 8.76 3.40 -4.25
N GLY A 191 8.75 2.48 -3.28
CA GLY A 191 9.84 1.52 -3.07
C GLY A 191 11.01 2.13 -2.30
N GLU A 192 12.01 1.31 -1.98
CA GLU A 192 13.24 1.76 -1.31
C GLU A 192 14.42 0.80 -1.52
N THR A 193 15.61 1.29 -1.21
CA THR A 193 16.81 0.44 -1.13
C THR A 193 16.75 -0.41 0.13
N VAL A 194 16.58 -1.72 -0.03
CA VAL A 194 16.67 -2.71 1.04
C VAL A 194 18.12 -3.13 1.21
N LYS A 195 18.61 -3.14 2.46
CA LYS A 195 19.93 -3.67 2.79
C LYS A 195 19.80 -5.09 3.33
N ALA A 196 20.61 -5.99 2.81
CA ALA A 196 20.78 -7.37 3.26
C ALA A 196 22.21 -7.54 3.77
N THR A 197 22.35 -7.86 5.04
CA THR A 197 23.63 -8.14 5.70
C THR A 197 23.77 -9.64 5.87
N ILE A 198 24.69 -10.23 5.11
CA ILE A 198 24.94 -11.67 5.10
C ILE A 198 26.03 -11.97 6.14
N HIS A 199 25.74 -12.90 7.04
CA HIS A 199 26.67 -13.43 8.01
C HIS A 199 26.97 -14.89 7.67
N VAL A 200 28.25 -15.26 7.70
CA VAL A 200 28.70 -16.66 7.57
C VAL A 200 29.78 -16.96 8.60
N THR A 201 29.76 -18.16 9.17
CA THR A 201 30.79 -18.64 10.11
C THR A 201 31.47 -19.86 9.52
N ARG A 202 32.78 -19.76 9.29
CA ARG A 202 33.56 -20.81 8.63
C ARG A 202 33.79 -22.02 9.53
N THR A 203 33.58 -23.22 9.00
CA THR A 203 33.75 -24.47 9.75
C THR A 203 35.22 -24.74 10.13
N SER A 204 36.18 -24.33 9.30
CA SER A 204 37.59 -24.69 9.48
C SER A 204 38.27 -24.03 10.68
N ASP A 205 37.86 -22.81 11.05
CA ASP A 205 38.49 -22.05 12.13
C ASP A 205 37.50 -21.23 12.99
N GLY A 206 36.19 -21.33 12.73
CA GLY A 206 35.15 -20.61 13.45
C GLY A 206 35.12 -19.11 13.16
N LYS A 207 35.86 -18.61 12.16
CA LYS A 207 35.88 -17.18 11.84
C LYS A 207 34.57 -16.76 11.16
N SER A 208 33.95 -15.70 11.67
CA SER A 208 32.78 -15.08 11.06
C SER A 208 33.16 -13.97 10.08
N ILE A 209 32.45 -13.92 8.97
CA ILE A 209 32.57 -12.89 7.93
C ILE A 209 31.18 -12.28 7.71
N THR A 210 31.16 -10.97 7.52
CA THR A 210 29.95 -10.22 7.19
C THR A 210 30.14 -9.53 5.85
N THR A 211 29.11 -9.53 5.01
CA THR A 211 29.09 -8.80 3.74
C THR A 211 27.71 -8.17 3.54
N GLU A 212 27.68 -6.91 3.11
CA GLU A 212 26.44 -6.20 2.84
C GLU A 212 26.12 -6.18 1.34
N LYS A 213 24.84 -6.27 1.03
CA LYS A 213 24.27 -6.04 -0.29
C LYS A 213 23.07 -5.10 -0.18
N THR A 214 22.94 -4.20 -1.14
CA THR A 214 21.81 -3.29 -1.23
C THR A 214 21.15 -3.44 -2.59
N TYR A 215 19.83 -3.28 -2.61
CA TYR A 215 19.05 -3.41 -3.83
C TYR A 215 17.73 -2.65 -3.71
N ASN A 216 17.24 -2.11 -4.82
CA ASN A 216 15.99 -1.37 -4.83
C ASN A 216 14.81 -2.33 -4.97
N LEU A 217 13.97 -2.40 -3.94
CA LEU A 217 12.74 -3.19 -3.98
C LEU A 217 11.53 -2.27 -4.04
N GLU A 218 10.65 -2.53 -5.00
CA GLU A 218 9.35 -1.89 -5.09
C GLU A 218 8.31 -2.66 -4.29
N ARG A 219 7.24 -1.95 -3.87
CA ARG A 219 6.04 -2.58 -3.33
C ARG A 219 5.47 -3.58 -4.34
N ASN A 220 4.88 -4.66 -3.84
CA ASN A 220 4.24 -5.68 -4.65
C ASN A 220 5.19 -6.41 -5.64
N LYS A 221 6.50 -6.35 -5.38
CA LYS A 221 7.55 -7.10 -6.10
C LYS A 221 8.28 -8.05 -5.17
N SER A 222 8.93 -9.05 -5.76
CA SER A 222 9.75 -10.03 -5.05
C SER A 222 11.16 -10.08 -5.57
N TRP A 223 12.09 -10.45 -4.70
CA TRP A 223 13.46 -10.82 -5.05
C TRP A 223 13.91 -12.02 -4.22
N THR A 224 14.78 -12.83 -4.79
CA THR A 224 15.42 -13.98 -4.12
C THR A 224 16.93 -13.76 -4.10
N LEU A 225 17.53 -13.86 -2.92
CA LEU A 225 18.96 -13.82 -2.75
C LEU A 225 19.51 -15.25 -2.82
N ASN A 226 20.26 -15.58 -3.87
CA ASN A 226 20.95 -16.85 -4.00
C ASN A 226 22.37 -16.70 -3.43
N ILE A 227 22.74 -17.58 -2.50
CA ILE A 227 24.02 -17.56 -1.80
C ILE A 227 24.69 -18.92 -1.90
N ALA A 228 25.89 -18.95 -2.48
CA ALA A 228 26.67 -20.17 -2.67
C ALA A 228 28.12 -19.99 -2.20
N PRO A 229 28.81 -21.05 -1.74
CA PRO A 229 30.24 -20.96 -1.45
C PRO A 229 31.05 -20.81 -2.75
N LYS A 230 32.18 -20.11 -2.66
CA LYS A 230 33.14 -19.98 -3.77
C LYS A 230 34.56 -20.18 -3.26
N ASP A 231 35.27 -21.14 -3.86
CA ASP A 231 36.70 -21.32 -3.64
C ASP A 231 37.47 -20.33 -4.52
N ASP A 232 38.24 -19.45 -3.89
CA ASP A 232 39.13 -18.50 -4.53
C ASP A 232 40.58 -18.83 -4.16
N ASN A 233 41.15 -19.79 -4.89
CA ASN A 233 42.54 -20.23 -4.76
C ASN A 233 42.95 -20.65 -3.32
N GLY A 234 42.09 -21.41 -2.63
CA GLY A 234 42.33 -21.90 -1.27
C GLY A 234 41.77 -21.01 -0.17
N SER A 235 41.18 -19.86 -0.52
CA SER A 235 40.35 -19.05 0.37
C SER A 235 38.88 -19.27 0.06
N MET A 236 38.10 -19.70 1.05
CA MET A 236 36.64 -19.88 0.90
C MET A 236 35.91 -18.55 1.10
N THR A 237 35.13 -18.15 0.09
CA THR A 237 34.30 -16.94 0.05
C THR A 237 32.84 -17.31 -0.29
N ILE A 238 31.97 -16.32 -0.51
CA ILE A 238 30.59 -16.55 -1.00
C ILE A 238 30.32 -15.79 -2.29
N THR A 239 29.55 -16.40 -3.17
CA THR A 239 28.90 -15.75 -4.31
C THR A 239 27.49 -15.36 -3.89
N ILE A 240 27.05 -14.16 -4.28
CA ILE A 240 25.72 -13.64 -4.03
C ILE A 240 25.13 -13.18 -5.36
N SER A 241 23.98 -13.72 -5.76
CA SER A 241 23.20 -13.21 -6.89
C SER A 241 21.78 -12.88 -6.45
N ILE A 242 21.16 -11.95 -7.16
CA ILE A 242 19.77 -11.53 -6.93
C ILE A 242 18.96 -11.98 -8.14
N ASP A 243 17.95 -12.79 -7.91
CA ASP A 243 16.93 -13.09 -8.91
C ASP A 243 15.70 -12.19 -8.66
N GLU A 244 15.43 -11.33 -9.63
CA GLU A 244 14.29 -10.40 -9.67
C GLU A 244 13.15 -10.92 -10.57
N SER A 245 13.43 -11.98 -11.30
CA SER A 245 12.57 -12.50 -12.34
C SER A 245 11.72 -13.66 -11.79
N THR A 246 10.96 -14.29 -12.67
CA THR A 246 10.37 -15.60 -12.40
C THR A 246 11.24 -16.75 -12.92
N GLU A 247 12.46 -16.49 -13.40
CA GLU A 247 13.43 -17.47 -13.94
C GLU A 247 14.91 -17.06 -13.70
N ASP A 248 15.66 -17.90 -12.98
CA ASP A 248 17.06 -17.68 -12.56
C ASP A 248 17.99 -16.94 -13.55
N HIS A 249 18.70 -15.92 -13.04
CA HIS A 249 19.85 -15.31 -13.70
C HIS A 249 21.11 -15.41 -12.82
N GLU A 250 22.17 -16.04 -13.34
CA GLU A 250 23.49 -16.07 -12.71
C GLU A 250 24.17 -14.70 -12.84
N ILE A 251 24.45 -14.05 -11.72
CA ILE A 251 25.30 -12.86 -11.65
C ILE A 251 26.54 -13.19 -10.81
N ASP A 252 27.71 -13.20 -11.45
CA ASP A 252 29.00 -13.28 -10.78
C ASP A 252 29.33 -11.96 -10.08
N ILE A 253 29.38 -11.95 -8.75
CA ILE A 253 29.93 -10.81 -8.00
C ILE A 253 31.32 -11.16 -7.46
N VAL A 254 32.31 -10.39 -7.89
CA VAL A 254 33.69 -10.41 -7.35
C VAL A 254 33.75 -9.47 -6.13
N VAL A 255 34.17 -9.98 -4.98
CA VAL A 255 34.40 -9.19 -3.75
C VAL A 255 35.76 -8.47 -3.88
N PRO A 256 35.89 -7.17 -3.53
CA PRO A 256 37.14 -6.44 -3.67
C PRO A 256 38.27 -7.01 -2.80
N SER A 257 39.39 -7.27 -3.46
CA SER A 257 40.64 -7.69 -2.86
C SER A 257 41.39 -6.49 -2.27
N ASP A 258 41.19 -6.19 -0.99
CA ASP A 258 42.10 -5.31 -0.23
C ASP A 258 42.22 -5.77 1.23
N TRP A 259 42.91 -6.90 1.41
CA TRP A 259 43.59 -7.26 2.66
C TRP A 259 44.92 -7.94 2.28
N ILE A 260 45.95 -7.13 2.04
CA ILE A 260 47.37 -7.55 2.13
C ILE A 260 47.84 -7.26 3.55
#